data_AF-A0A2D8XMJ6-F1
#
_entry.id   AF-A0A2D8XMJ6-F1
#
_cell.length_a   1.000
_cell.length_b   1.000
_cell.length_c   1.000
_cell.angle_alpha   90.00
_cell.angle_beta   90.00
_cell.angle_gamma   90.00
#
_symmetry.space_group_name_H-M   'P 1'
#
loop_
_entity.id
_entity.type
_entity.pdbx_description
1 polymer ?
#
loop_
_entity_poly.entity_id
_entity_poly.type
_entity_poly.pdbx_seq_one_letter_code
_entity_poly.pdbx_strand_id
1 'polypeptide(L)'
;MSEEMVVSNQAERKPLMSKPYSKVDRDKKDEEELEILLREQRGEGVEETKEEEPEPVGAEEKTFKKRYGDLRRHTQKVQEAHQKQIDELKEQLKESNKKPIVLPKTDEELETWMAEYPDVAAMVETIATKKAREQSEDLEDRVTKINKMQDDAERQKAETLLLQIHPDFEDIRDDDQFHAWAEEQPKWVQQALYDNDNDAKAAARAIDLYKSDFNIGPKKKQSNGDAAEMISSKQTRTRPTNDDSEGVILESTVQKMSMDQYAKNQEAIMEAMNKGTFIYDISGSAR
;
A
#
# COMPACT_ATOMS: atom_id res chain seq x y z
N MET A 1 -77.16 -19.84 -19.75
CA MET A 1 -77.05 -19.13 -18.47
C MET A 1 -75.88 -18.18 -18.61
N SER A 2 -76.17 -16.95 -19.03
CA SER A 2 -76.18 -15.75 -18.15
C SER A 2 -74.75 -15.28 -17.87
N GLU A 3 -74.30 -14.21 -18.50
CA GLU A 3 -74.06 -12.95 -17.80
C GLU A 3 -73.74 -11.82 -18.78
N GLU A 4 -74.58 -10.80 -18.72
CA GLU A 4 -74.53 -9.52 -19.41
C GLU A 4 -74.01 -8.51 -18.38
N MET A 5 -72.99 -7.70 -18.69
CA MET A 5 -72.80 -6.42 -18.01
C MET A 5 -71.88 -5.45 -18.77
N VAL A 6 -72.52 -4.52 -19.48
CA VAL A 6 -72.33 -3.06 -19.50
C VAL A 6 -70.95 -2.50 -19.11
N VAL A 7 -70.22 -1.87 -20.05
CA VAL A 7 -69.29 -0.77 -19.71
C VAL A 7 -69.32 0.35 -20.78
N SER A 8 -70.08 1.39 -20.43
CA SER A 8 -69.86 2.83 -20.64
C SER A 8 -69.06 3.36 -21.85
N ASN A 9 -69.79 4.15 -22.63
CA ASN A 9 -69.33 5.27 -23.45
C ASN A 9 -68.53 6.29 -22.60
N GLN A 10 -67.23 6.46 -22.84
CA GLN A 10 -66.47 7.63 -22.34
C GLN A 10 -65.55 8.16 -23.45
N ALA A 11 -65.94 9.31 -24.01
CA ALA A 11 -65.09 10.10 -24.89
C ALA A 11 -63.89 10.65 -24.11
N GLU A 12 -62.69 10.26 -24.52
CA GLU A 12 -61.43 10.73 -23.94
C GLU A 12 -61.23 12.24 -24.20
N ARG A 13 -61.09 13.02 -23.13
CA ARG A 13 -60.84 14.46 -23.19
C ARG A 13 -59.38 14.72 -23.59
N LYS A 14 -59.16 15.37 -24.74
CA LYS A 14 -57.84 15.86 -25.17
C LYS A 14 -57.50 17.20 -24.47
N PRO A 15 -56.28 17.39 -23.94
CA PRO A 15 -55.87 18.64 -23.30
C PRO A 15 -55.67 19.77 -24.33
N LEU A 16 -55.89 21.02 -23.90
CA LEU A 16 -56.06 22.20 -24.74
C LEU A 16 -54.77 22.80 -25.35
N MET A 17 -53.58 22.27 -25.07
CA MET A 17 -52.31 22.79 -25.65
C MET A 17 -51.20 21.74 -25.59
N SER A 18 -50.64 21.36 -26.75
CA SER A 18 -49.39 20.59 -26.85
C SER A 18 -48.19 21.56 -26.78
N LYS A 19 -47.14 21.19 -26.03
CA LYS A 19 -45.88 21.95 -26.03
C LYS A 19 -45.28 21.90 -27.46
N PRO A 20 -45.00 23.05 -28.10
CA PRO A 20 -44.45 23.04 -29.45
C PRO A 20 -42.97 22.63 -29.38
N TYR A 21 -42.68 21.45 -29.94
CA TYR A 21 -41.36 20.88 -30.20
C TYR A 21 -40.62 20.32 -28.98
N SER A 22 -40.27 19.03 -29.07
CA SER A 22 -39.34 18.41 -28.13
C SER A 22 -37.91 18.85 -28.46
N LYS A 23 -36.96 18.74 -27.52
CA LYS A 23 -35.56 19.13 -27.73
C LYS A 23 -34.96 18.49 -29.00
N VAL A 24 -35.35 17.25 -29.28
CA VAL A 24 -34.95 16.47 -30.47
C VAL A 24 -35.39 17.14 -31.79
N ASP A 25 -36.53 17.84 -31.80
CA ASP A 25 -37.01 18.52 -33.01
C ASP A 25 -36.31 19.87 -33.24
N ARG A 26 -35.70 20.44 -32.19
CA ARG A 26 -34.84 21.64 -32.30
C ARG A 26 -33.46 21.22 -32.80
N ASP A 27 -32.91 20.17 -32.21
CA ASP A 27 -31.60 19.63 -32.59
C ASP A 27 -31.57 19.23 -34.08
N LYS A 28 -32.65 18.62 -34.60
CA LYS A 28 -32.78 18.30 -36.03
C LYS A 28 -32.82 19.53 -36.94
N LYS A 29 -33.52 20.59 -36.52
CA LYS A 29 -33.59 21.84 -37.30
C LYS A 29 -32.24 22.55 -37.30
N ASP A 30 -31.55 22.54 -36.16
CA ASP A 30 -30.22 23.14 -36.02
C ASP A 30 -29.18 22.35 -36.85
N GLU A 31 -29.29 21.02 -36.92
CA GLU A 31 -28.48 20.17 -37.83
C GLU A 31 -28.78 20.46 -39.32
N GLU A 32 -30.04 20.61 -39.69
CA GLU A 32 -30.45 20.97 -41.06
C GLU A 32 -29.95 22.38 -41.46
N GLU A 33 -30.03 23.37 -40.56
CA GLU A 33 -29.49 24.72 -40.79
C GLU A 33 -27.96 24.71 -40.92
N LEU A 34 -27.26 23.89 -40.12
CA LEU A 34 -25.82 23.70 -40.24
C LEU A 34 -25.42 23.05 -41.56
N GLU A 35 -26.17 22.05 -42.03
CA GLU A 35 -25.94 21.42 -43.33
C GLU A 35 -26.14 22.41 -44.48
N ILE A 36 -27.16 23.27 -44.39
CA ILE A 36 -27.40 24.33 -45.39
C ILE A 36 -26.23 25.31 -45.43
N LEU A 37 -25.75 25.79 -44.28
CA LEU A 37 -24.58 26.69 -44.20
C LEU A 37 -23.29 26.02 -44.69
N LEU A 38 -23.09 24.73 -44.38
CA LEU A 38 -21.92 23.99 -44.84
C LEU A 38 -21.96 23.79 -46.37
N ARG A 39 -23.15 23.59 -46.93
CA ARG A 39 -23.38 23.46 -48.37
C ARG A 39 -23.19 24.78 -49.11
N GLU A 40 -23.62 25.88 -48.51
CA GLU A 40 -23.37 27.24 -48.99
C GLU A 40 -21.88 27.59 -48.94
N GLN A 41 -21.16 27.19 -47.88
CA GLN A 41 -19.72 27.38 -47.74
C GLN A 41 -18.90 26.50 -48.70
N ARG A 42 -19.37 25.28 -49.02
CA ARG A 42 -18.74 24.36 -49.98
C ARG A 42 -19.09 24.65 -51.44
N GLY A 43 -20.03 25.56 -51.72
CA GLY A 43 -20.39 25.93 -53.08
C GLY A 43 -21.12 24.84 -53.88
N GLU A 44 -21.73 23.86 -53.21
CA GLU A 44 -22.48 22.76 -53.84
C GLU A 44 -24.00 22.98 -53.66
N GLY A 45 -24.50 24.11 -54.16
CA GLY A 45 -25.90 24.48 -53.98
C GLY A 45 -26.32 25.79 -54.65
N VAL A 46 -25.63 26.21 -55.72
CA VAL A 46 -26.12 27.28 -56.60
C VAL A 46 -26.17 26.69 -58.00
N GLU A 47 -27.35 26.19 -58.35
CA GLU A 47 -27.79 26.16 -59.73
C GLU A 47 -27.54 27.57 -60.29
N GLU A 48 -26.88 27.66 -61.43
CA GLU A 48 -26.44 28.90 -62.06
C GLU A 48 -27.64 29.74 -62.52
N THR A 49 -28.38 30.36 -61.59
CA THR A 49 -29.16 31.55 -61.88
C THR A 49 -28.17 32.67 -62.08
N LYS A 50 -27.79 32.83 -63.35
CA LYS A 50 -27.21 34.04 -63.91
C LYS A 50 -28.26 35.16 -63.82
N GLU A 51 -28.57 35.61 -62.61
CA GLU A 51 -29.23 36.89 -62.41
C GLU A 51 -28.19 37.95 -62.76
N GLU A 52 -28.35 38.52 -63.95
CA GLU A 52 -27.77 39.80 -64.34
C GLU A 52 -28.10 40.81 -63.24
N GLU A 53 -27.11 41.08 -62.38
CA GLU A 53 -27.18 42.19 -61.43
C GLU A 53 -27.56 43.46 -62.22
N PRO A 54 -28.57 44.24 -61.78
CA PRO A 54 -28.94 45.45 -62.48
C PRO A 54 -27.72 46.38 -62.55
N GLU A 55 -27.47 46.95 -63.73
CA GLU A 55 -26.38 47.90 -63.89
C GLU A 55 -26.50 49.03 -62.85
N PRO A 56 -25.41 49.36 -62.14
CA PRO A 56 -25.45 50.33 -61.04
C PRO A 56 -25.87 51.69 -61.57
N VAL A 57 -27.05 52.14 -61.13
CA VAL A 57 -27.70 53.38 -61.60
C VAL A 57 -27.04 54.61 -60.94
N GLY A 58 -26.27 54.43 -59.86
CA GLY A 58 -25.58 55.50 -59.13
C GLY A 58 -24.05 55.37 -59.05
N ALA A 59 -23.33 56.50 -59.14
CA ALA A 59 -21.87 56.55 -58.98
C ALA A 59 -21.39 56.05 -57.60
N GLU A 60 -22.23 56.16 -56.56
CA GLU A 60 -21.92 55.75 -55.19
C GLU A 60 -21.89 54.22 -55.03
N GLU A 61 -22.83 53.50 -55.65
CA GLU A 61 -22.89 52.02 -55.61
C GLU A 61 -21.67 51.38 -56.30
N LYS A 62 -21.16 52.00 -57.37
CA LYS A 62 -19.90 51.60 -58.01
C LYS A 62 -18.70 51.75 -57.07
N THR A 63 -18.69 52.77 -56.21
CA THR A 63 -17.62 52.94 -55.21
C THR A 63 -17.77 51.99 -54.04
N PHE A 64 -19.01 51.71 -53.61
CA PHE A 64 -19.30 50.77 -52.54
C PHE A 64 -18.89 49.34 -52.91
N LYS A 65 -19.25 48.87 -54.10
CA LYS A 65 -18.86 47.54 -54.60
C LYS A 65 -17.34 47.39 -54.72
N LYS A 66 -16.64 48.44 -55.15
CA LYS A 66 -15.16 48.46 -55.17
C LYS A 66 -14.56 48.39 -53.77
N ARG A 67 -15.06 49.19 -52.82
CA ARG A 67 -14.59 49.17 -51.42
C ARG A 67 -14.88 47.84 -50.73
N TYR A 68 -16.05 47.27 -50.95
CA TYR A 68 -16.44 45.96 -50.41
C TYR A 68 -15.59 44.83 -51.00
N GLY A 69 -15.34 44.87 -52.32
CA GLY A 69 -14.45 43.93 -52.98
C GLY A 69 -13.00 44.02 -52.50
N ASP A 70 -12.51 45.23 -52.21
CA ASP A 70 -11.17 45.44 -51.64
C ASP A 70 -11.09 44.99 -50.18
N LEU A 71 -12.11 45.30 -49.37
CA LEU A 71 -12.23 44.84 -47.99
C LEU A 71 -12.24 43.31 -47.91
N ARG A 72 -13.01 42.64 -48.78
CA ARG A 72 -13.06 41.17 -48.86
C ARG A 72 -11.70 40.57 -49.23
N ARG A 73 -10.98 41.18 -50.18
CA ARG A 73 -9.62 40.74 -50.55
C ARG A 73 -8.64 40.94 -49.40
N HIS A 74 -8.75 42.03 -48.65
CA HIS A 74 -7.94 42.28 -47.48
C HIS A 74 -8.24 41.28 -46.35
N THR A 75 -9.51 41.04 -46.03
CA THR A 75 -9.87 40.04 -45.01
C THR A 75 -9.43 38.64 -45.40
N GLN A 76 -9.56 38.26 -46.67
CA GLN A 76 -9.06 36.98 -47.17
C GLN A 76 -7.53 36.88 -47.07
N LYS A 77 -6.78 37.94 -47.44
CA LYS A 77 -5.32 37.98 -47.26
C LYS A 77 -4.90 37.88 -45.79
N VAL A 78 -5.60 38.57 -44.89
CA VAL A 78 -5.36 38.51 -43.44
C VAL A 78 -5.64 37.11 -42.91
N GLN A 79 -6.73 36.48 -43.35
CA GLN A 79 -7.07 35.12 -42.94
C GLN A 79 -6.05 34.09 -43.47
N GLU A 80 -5.60 34.23 -44.72
CA GLU A 80 -4.51 33.41 -45.27
C GLU A 80 -3.18 33.64 -44.52
N ALA A 81 -2.87 34.88 -44.14
CA ALA A 81 -1.68 35.19 -43.35
C ALA A 81 -1.73 34.57 -41.95
N HIS A 82 -2.87 34.67 -41.25
CA HIS A 82 -3.06 34.02 -39.97
C HIS A 82 -3.05 32.50 -40.07
N GLN A 83 -3.64 31.93 -41.13
CA GLN A 83 -3.60 30.49 -41.37
C GLN A 83 -2.16 30.00 -41.53
N LYS A 84 -1.33 30.72 -42.30
CA LYS A 84 0.11 30.43 -42.42
C LYS A 84 0.84 30.50 -41.09
N GLN A 85 0.58 31.53 -40.28
CA GLN A 85 1.17 31.65 -38.94
C GLN A 85 0.75 30.49 -38.02
N ILE A 86 -0.51 30.09 -38.07
CA ILE A 86 -1.02 28.96 -37.29
C ILE A 86 -0.35 27.66 -37.72
N ASP A 87 -0.18 27.45 -39.03
CA ASP A 87 0.45 26.24 -39.55
C ASP A 87 1.95 26.21 -39.23
N GLU A 88 2.65 27.34 -39.29
CA GLU A 88 4.04 27.48 -38.85
C GLU A 88 4.20 27.23 -37.34
N LEU A 89 3.33 27.81 -36.51
CA LEU A 89 3.32 27.54 -35.06
C LEU A 89 3.02 26.07 -34.75
N LYS A 90 2.12 25.44 -35.52
CA LYS A 90 1.84 23.99 -35.39
C LYS A 90 3.03 23.16 -35.80
N GLU A 91 3.78 23.54 -36.82
CA GLU A 91 5.02 22.86 -37.22
C GLU A 91 6.10 22.99 -36.15
N GLN A 92 6.33 24.21 -35.65
CA GLN A 92 7.27 24.45 -34.54
C GLN A 92 6.89 23.65 -33.29
N LEU A 93 5.60 23.60 -32.93
CA LEU A 93 5.12 22.82 -31.81
C LEU A 93 5.30 21.30 -32.04
N LYS A 94 5.09 20.83 -33.27
CA LYS A 94 5.34 19.43 -33.64
C LYS A 94 6.83 19.11 -33.59
N GLU A 95 7.70 20.02 -34.00
CA GLU A 95 9.16 19.84 -33.95
C GLU A 95 9.68 19.84 -32.51
N SER A 96 9.16 20.71 -31.66
CA SER A 96 9.51 20.73 -30.24
C SER A 96 8.99 19.50 -29.48
N ASN A 97 7.78 19.02 -29.79
CA ASN A 97 7.24 17.79 -29.19
C ASN A 97 7.84 16.49 -29.72
N LYS A 98 8.54 16.51 -30.86
CA LYS A 98 9.15 15.33 -31.49
C LYS A 98 10.45 14.87 -30.85
N LYS A 99 10.97 15.58 -29.83
CA LYS A 99 12.10 15.12 -29.03
C LYS A 99 11.57 14.52 -27.72
N PRO A 100 10.98 13.30 -27.73
CA PRO A 100 10.75 12.62 -26.48
C PRO A 100 12.11 12.46 -25.81
N ILE A 101 12.24 12.97 -24.59
CA ILE A 101 13.44 12.79 -23.79
C ILE A 101 13.60 11.28 -23.64
N VAL A 102 14.60 10.71 -24.31
CA VAL A 102 14.91 9.28 -24.19
C VAL A 102 15.58 9.13 -22.83
N LEU A 103 14.92 8.44 -21.90
CA LEU A 103 15.52 8.16 -20.61
C LEU A 103 16.69 7.17 -20.85
N PRO A 104 17.89 7.47 -20.33
CA PRO A 104 19.04 6.57 -20.43
C PRO A 104 18.74 5.30 -19.63
N LYS A 105 19.15 4.14 -20.16
CA LYS A 105 18.91 2.83 -19.54
C LYS A 105 20.18 2.20 -18.97
N THR A 106 21.34 2.72 -19.37
CA THR A 106 22.66 2.21 -18.98
C THR A 106 23.54 3.35 -18.46
N ASP A 107 24.53 3.02 -17.63
CA ASP A 107 25.40 4.01 -16.99
C ASP A 107 26.22 4.82 -18.00
N GLU A 108 26.64 4.19 -19.10
CA GLU A 108 27.38 4.87 -20.19
C GLU A 108 26.48 5.85 -20.96
N GLU A 109 25.21 5.51 -21.19
CA GLU A 109 24.23 6.41 -21.82
C GLU A 109 23.85 7.56 -20.87
N LEU A 110 23.90 7.33 -19.56
CA LEU A 110 23.59 8.34 -18.54
C LEU A 110 24.57 9.52 -18.61
N GLU A 111 25.87 9.28 -18.77
CA GLU A 111 26.86 10.37 -18.87
C GLU A 111 26.60 11.26 -20.08
N THR A 112 26.31 10.66 -21.24
CA THR A 112 25.96 11.42 -22.45
C THR A 112 24.64 12.18 -22.28
N TRP A 113 23.66 11.58 -21.63
CA TRP A 113 22.36 12.21 -21.37
C TRP A 113 22.46 13.36 -20.35
N MET A 114 23.29 13.20 -19.31
CA MET A 114 23.57 14.26 -18.34
C MET A 114 24.23 15.46 -19.01
N ALA A 115 25.09 15.24 -20.02
CA ALA A 115 25.69 16.30 -20.81
C ALA A 115 24.68 17.00 -21.75
N GLU A 116 23.73 16.27 -22.32
CA GLU A 116 22.67 16.84 -23.16
C GLU A 116 21.60 17.63 -22.36
N TYR A 117 21.35 17.23 -21.10
CA TYR A 117 20.32 17.82 -20.23
C TYR A 117 20.86 18.14 -18.83
N PRO A 118 21.78 19.11 -18.68
CA PRO A 118 22.46 19.39 -17.41
C PRO A 118 21.51 19.85 -16.29
N ASP A 119 20.48 20.65 -16.62
CA ASP A 119 19.54 21.16 -15.62
C ASP A 119 18.66 20.05 -15.03
N VAL A 120 18.26 19.07 -15.86
CA VAL A 120 17.47 17.91 -15.42
C VAL A 120 18.37 16.95 -14.64
N ALA A 121 19.60 16.74 -15.09
CA ALA A 121 20.60 15.93 -14.40
C ALA A 121 20.88 16.47 -12.99
N ALA A 122 21.12 17.77 -12.83
CA ALA A 122 21.36 18.40 -11.53
C ALA A 122 20.14 18.26 -10.59
N MET A 123 18.93 18.37 -11.11
CA MET A 123 17.71 18.12 -10.32
C MET A 123 17.61 16.65 -9.89
N VAL A 124 17.85 15.71 -10.79
CA VAL A 124 17.81 14.27 -10.46
C VAL A 124 18.92 13.90 -9.48
N GLU A 125 20.11 14.45 -9.62
CA GLU A 125 21.23 14.25 -8.70
C GLU A 125 20.92 14.81 -7.30
N THR A 126 20.33 16.00 -7.20
CA THR A 126 19.92 16.55 -5.90
C THR A 126 18.80 15.73 -5.25
N ILE A 127 17.81 15.27 -6.04
CA ILE A 127 16.77 14.35 -5.55
C ILE A 127 17.38 13.01 -5.14
N ALA A 128 18.30 12.46 -5.93
CA ALA A 128 18.99 11.21 -5.64
C ALA A 128 19.84 11.32 -4.38
N THR A 129 20.58 12.43 -4.21
CA THR A 129 21.37 12.72 -3.01
C THR A 129 20.48 12.87 -1.79
N LYS A 130 19.36 13.60 -1.91
CA LYS A 130 18.38 13.75 -0.82
C LYS A 130 17.77 12.40 -0.44
N LYS A 131 17.37 11.60 -1.42
CA LYS A 131 16.82 10.25 -1.20
C LYS A 131 17.86 9.30 -0.60
N ALA A 132 19.11 9.35 -1.07
CA ALA A 132 20.20 8.56 -0.53
C ALA A 132 20.46 8.94 0.93
N ARG A 133 20.42 10.24 1.26
CA ARG A 133 20.54 10.73 2.63
C ARG A 133 19.38 10.30 3.52
N GLU A 134 18.15 10.41 3.04
CA GLU A 134 16.96 9.92 3.76
C GLU A 134 17.05 8.40 4.01
N GLN A 135 17.53 7.64 3.02
CA GLN A 135 17.76 6.20 3.16
C GLN A 135 18.89 5.89 4.13
N SER A 136 19.99 6.65 4.12
CA SER A 136 21.09 6.44 5.06
C SER A 136 20.66 6.77 6.49
N GLU A 137 19.90 7.84 6.70
CA GLU A 137 19.37 8.22 8.02
C GLU A 137 18.42 7.13 8.56
N ASP A 138 17.49 6.59 7.75
CA ASP A 138 16.61 5.47 8.17
C ASP A 138 17.41 4.19 8.45
N LEU A 139 18.46 3.91 7.68
CA LEU A 139 19.34 2.75 7.94
C LEU A 139 20.15 2.94 9.22
N GLU A 140 20.69 4.14 9.48
CA GLU A 140 21.39 4.47 10.71
C GLU A 140 20.49 4.31 11.93
N ASP A 141 19.25 4.80 11.87
CA ASP A 141 18.26 4.64 12.95
C ASP A 141 17.94 3.16 13.22
N ARG A 142 17.81 2.35 12.16
CA ARG A 142 17.60 0.90 12.30
C ARG A 142 18.82 0.21 12.90
N VAL A 143 20.02 0.53 12.43
CA VAL A 143 21.26 -0.06 12.93
C VAL A 143 21.49 0.32 14.38
N THR A 144 21.29 1.59 14.76
CA THR A 144 21.42 2.04 16.15
C THR A 144 20.38 1.35 17.06
N LYS A 145 19.15 1.16 16.59
CA LYS A 145 18.14 0.38 17.33
C LYS A 145 18.54 -1.09 17.49
N ILE A 146 19.07 -1.71 16.44
CA ILE A 146 19.56 -3.09 16.50
C ILE A 146 20.73 -3.21 17.48
N ASN A 147 21.69 -2.30 17.43
CA ASN A 147 22.83 -2.29 18.35
C ASN A 147 22.37 -2.15 19.79
N LYS A 148 21.47 -1.20 20.09
CA LYS A 148 20.86 -1.07 21.43
C LYS A 148 20.17 -2.35 21.88
N MET A 149 19.39 -2.98 20.99
CA MET A 149 18.73 -4.25 21.30
C MET A 149 19.73 -5.39 21.55
N GLN A 150 20.85 -5.41 20.84
CA GLN A 150 21.93 -6.38 21.05
C GLN A 150 22.61 -6.15 22.40
N ASP A 151 22.98 -4.91 22.71
CA ASP A 151 23.58 -4.52 23.99
C ASP A 151 22.65 -4.87 25.16
N ASP A 152 21.36 -4.54 25.06
CA ASP A 152 20.35 -4.88 26.06
C ASP A 152 20.19 -6.40 26.24
N ALA A 153 20.22 -7.17 25.13
CA ALA A 153 20.13 -8.62 25.18
C ALA A 153 21.38 -9.27 25.79
N GLU A 154 22.57 -8.74 25.49
CA GLU A 154 23.82 -9.16 26.11
C GLU A 154 23.82 -8.87 27.61
N ARG A 155 23.35 -7.68 28.01
CA ARG A 155 23.19 -7.30 29.41
C ARG A 155 22.22 -8.20 30.14
N GLN A 156 21.02 -8.42 29.62
CA GLN A 156 20.04 -9.34 30.23
C GLN A 156 20.59 -10.77 30.33
N LYS A 157 21.32 -11.22 29.33
CA LYS A 157 21.99 -12.53 29.37
C LYS A 157 23.07 -12.58 30.44
N ALA A 158 23.85 -11.50 30.61
CA ALA A 158 24.84 -11.42 31.67
C ALA A 158 24.19 -11.40 33.05
N GLU A 159 23.14 -10.60 33.26
CA GLU A 159 22.40 -10.52 34.52
C GLU A 159 21.77 -11.86 34.91
N THR A 160 21.14 -12.56 33.95
CA THR A 160 20.57 -13.89 34.20
C THR A 160 21.64 -14.93 34.54
N LEU A 161 22.79 -14.92 33.87
CA LEU A 161 23.92 -15.79 34.22
C LEU A 161 24.49 -15.44 35.60
N LEU A 162 24.54 -14.15 35.95
CA LEU A 162 25.00 -13.69 37.24
C LEU A 162 24.09 -14.19 38.36
N LEU A 163 22.76 -14.03 38.21
CA LEU A 163 21.77 -14.56 39.15
C LEU A 163 21.81 -16.09 39.26
N GLN A 164 22.15 -16.79 38.18
CA GLN A 164 22.35 -18.23 38.22
C GLN A 164 23.58 -18.64 39.03
N ILE A 165 24.62 -17.83 39.08
CA ILE A 165 25.83 -18.10 39.88
C ILE A 165 25.61 -17.63 41.32
N HIS A 166 25.04 -16.43 41.49
CA HIS A 166 24.74 -15.76 42.75
C HIS A 166 23.24 -15.43 42.86
N PRO A 167 22.41 -16.36 43.36
CA PRO A 167 20.99 -16.10 43.59
C PRO A 167 20.73 -15.01 44.64
N ASP A 168 21.72 -14.75 45.50
CA ASP A 168 21.71 -13.70 46.53
C ASP A 168 22.24 -12.36 46.03
N PHE A 169 22.57 -12.24 44.74
CA PHE A 169 23.07 -11.01 44.17
C PHE A 169 22.08 -9.84 44.29
N GLU A 170 20.77 -10.09 44.15
CA GLU A 170 19.75 -9.04 44.29
C GLU A 170 19.77 -8.42 45.69
N ASP A 171 19.89 -9.26 46.73
CA ASP A 171 20.05 -8.81 48.12
C ASP A 171 21.36 -8.02 48.33
N ILE A 172 22.48 -8.51 47.75
CA ILE A 172 23.81 -7.91 47.91
C ILE A 172 23.92 -6.57 47.17
N ARG A 173 23.25 -6.45 46.01
CA ARG A 173 23.27 -5.24 45.19
C ARG A 173 22.56 -4.08 45.87
N ASP A 174 21.57 -4.36 46.71
CA ASP A 174 20.81 -3.33 47.43
C ASP A 174 21.40 -3.03 48.83
N ASP A 175 22.53 -3.67 49.20
CA ASP A 175 23.20 -3.48 50.49
C ASP A 175 24.24 -2.34 50.44
N ASP A 176 24.06 -1.34 51.29
CA ASP A 176 24.99 -0.21 51.42
C ASP A 176 26.42 -0.66 51.81
N GLN A 177 26.55 -1.78 52.54
CA GLN A 177 27.87 -2.31 52.94
C GLN A 177 28.66 -2.83 51.74
N PHE A 178 27.97 -3.37 50.73
CA PHE A 178 28.59 -3.85 49.50
C PHE A 178 29.13 -2.68 48.66
N HIS A 179 28.37 -1.59 48.56
CA HIS A 179 28.82 -0.39 47.85
C HIS A 179 30.03 0.26 48.51
N ALA A 180 30.02 0.38 49.85
CA ALA A 180 31.15 0.91 50.60
C ALA A 180 32.41 0.03 50.44
N TRP A 181 32.26 -1.29 50.50
CA TRP A 181 33.37 -2.20 50.23
C TRP A 181 33.89 -2.05 48.79
N ALA A 182 32.99 -1.98 47.79
CA ALA A 182 33.38 -1.89 46.38
C ALA A 182 34.17 -0.61 46.07
N GLU A 183 33.85 0.51 46.71
CA GLU A 183 34.61 1.77 46.58
C GLU A 183 36.04 1.69 47.11
N GLU A 184 36.29 0.85 48.13
CA GLU A 184 37.62 0.63 48.69
C GLU A 184 38.48 -0.35 47.86
N GLN A 185 37.84 -1.11 46.96
CA GLN A 185 38.55 -2.10 46.16
C GLN A 185 39.41 -1.49 45.04
N PRO A 186 40.42 -2.23 44.54
CA PRO A 186 41.19 -1.80 43.37
C PRO A 186 40.32 -1.61 42.13
N LYS A 187 40.76 -0.74 41.22
CA LYS A 187 40.04 -0.37 39.98
C LYS A 187 39.50 -1.54 39.16
N TRP A 188 40.19 -2.68 39.12
CA TRP A 188 39.74 -3.83 38.34
C TRP A 188 38.49 -4.50 38.92
N VAL A 189 38.27 -4.43 40.24
CA VAL A 189 37.06 -4.93 40.91
C VAL A 189 35.90 -3.96 40.67
N GLN A 190 36.16 -2.66 40.81
CA GLN A 190 35.18 -1.60 40.54
C GLN A 190 34.68 -1.67 39.10
N GLN A 191 35.61 -1.81 38.15
CA GLN A 191 35.29 -1.94 36.73
C GLN A 191 34.47 -3.21 36.45
N ALA A 192 34.75 -4.32 37.15
CA ALA A 192 34.00 -5.57 37.00
C ALA A 192 32.57 -5.50 37.57
N LEU A 193 32.29 -4.61 38.53
CA LEU A 193 30.99 -4.42 39.18
C LEU A 193 30.13 -3.33 38.51
N TYR A 194 30.73 -2.20 38.15
CA TYR A 194 30.00 -0.99 37.76
C TYR A 194 30.14 -0.64 36.27
N ASP A 195 31.27 -0.94 35.65
CA ASP A 195 31.56 -0.57 34.26
C ASP A 195 31.37 -1.75 33.29
N ASN A 196 30.97 -2.91 33.80
CA ASN A 196 30.88 -4.15 33.05
C ASN A 196 29.44 -4.59 32.87
N ASP A 197 28.95 -4.43 31.65
CA ASP A 197 27.56 -4.73 31.29
C ASP A 197 27.38 -6.15 30.72
N ASN A 198 28.45 -6.83 30.28
CA ASN A 198 28.34 -8.07 29.48
C ASN A 198 29.12 -9.28 30.02
N ASP A 199 30.10 -9.11 30.92
CA ASP A 199 30.87 -10.22 31.50
C ASP A 199 30.38 -10.60 32.90
N ALA A 200 29.35 -11.46 32.93
CA ALA A 200 28.81 -12.02 34.16
C ALA A 200 29.86 -12.75 35.03
N LYS A 201 30.91 -13.31 34.44
CA LYS A 201 31.92 -14.08 35.19
C LYS A 201 32.88 -13.18 35.94
N ALA A 202 33.24 -12.03 35.35
CA ALA A 202 34.05 -11.03 36.04
C ALA A 202 33.29 -10.45 37.24
N ALA A 203 32.01 -10.09 37.05
CA ALA A 203 31.14 -9.62 38.13
C ALA A 203 30.96 -10.70 39.21
N ALA A 204 30.70 -11.96 38.83
CA ALA A 204 30.59 -13.07 39.78
C ALA A 204 31.85 -13.25 40.62
N ARG A 205 33.05 -13.22 40.00
CA ARG A 205 34.30 -13.34 40.76
C ARG A 205 34.51 -12.19 41.73
N ALA A 206 34.09 -10.99 41.39
CA ALA A 206 34.17 -9.86 42.31
C ALA A 206 33.18 -9.99 43.47
N ILE A 207 31.97 -10.49 43.23
CA ILE A 207 30.99 -10.81 44.29
C ILE A 207 31.50 -11.95 45.18
N ASP A 208 32.16 -12.96 44.62
CA ASP A 208 32.81 -14.02 45.40
C ASP A 208 33.87 -13.46 46.37
N LEU A 209 34.63 -12.45 45.95
CA LEU A 209 35.62 -11.78 46.82
C LEU A 209 34.94 -11.08 47.99
N TYR A 210 33.88 -10.32 47.73
CA TYR A 210 33.08 -9.69 48.79
C TYR A 210 32.60 -10.73 49.80
N LYS A 211 32.01 -11.82 49.31
CA LYS A 211 31.50 -12.90 50.16
C LYS A 211 32.62 -13.58 50.96
N SER A 212 33.82 -13.67 50.39
CA SER A 212 34.99 -14.21 51.09
C SER A 212 35.49 -13.29 52.20
N ASP A 213 35.52 -11.97 51.98
CA ASP A 213 35.99 -10.97 52.94
C ASP A 213 35.04 -10.85 54.15
N PHE A 214 33.73 -10.89 53.90
CA PHE A 214 32.70 -10.81 54.94
C PHE A 214 32.28 -12.18 55.48
N ASN A 215 32.94 -13.25 55.04
CA ASN A 215 32.67 -14.63 55.46
C ASN A 215 31.19 -15.05 55.28
N ILE A 216 30.56 -14.55 54.22
CA ILE A 216 29.18 -14.85 53.81
C ILE A 216 29.21 -16.13 52.97
N GLY A 217 28.75 -17.23 53.55
CA GLY A 217 28.72 -18.53 52.85
C GLY A 217 27.80 -18.54 51.61
N PRO A 218 28.01 -19.47 50.66
CA PRO A 218 27.13 -19.61 49.51
C PRO A 218 25.72 -20.01 49.97
N LYS A 219 24.71 -19.15 49.77
CA LYS A 219 23.31 -19.56 49.87
C LYS A 219 23.08 -20.64 48.81
N LYS A 220 22.66 -21.84 49.23
CA LYS A 220 22.28 -22.91 48.30
C LYS A 220 21.16 -22.38 47.39
N LYS A 221 21.26 -22.64 46.09
CA LYS A 221 20.09 -22.56 45.18
C LYS A 221 18.94 -23.25 45.88
N GLN A 222 17.83 -22.54 46.11
CA GLN A 222 16.61 -23.21 46.53
C GLN A 222 16.33 -24.27 45.46
N SER A 223 16.40 -25.55 45.84
CA SER A 223 15.99 -26.60 44.94
C SER A 223 14.49 -26.41 44.73
N ASN A 224 14.10 -25.87 43.57
CA ASN A 224 12.74 -25.96 43.09
C ASN A 224 12.49 -27.45 42.75
N GLY A 225 12.32 -28.26 43.80
CA GLY A 225 11.99 -29.68 43.70
C GLY A 225 10.62 -29.92 43.06
N ASP A 226 9.75 -28.91 43.02
CA ASP A 226 8.39 -29.05 42.49
C ASP A 226 8.28 -29.05 40.96
N ALA A 227 9.29 -28.57 40.24
CA ALA A 227 9.21 -28.52 38.77
C ALA A 227 9.60 -29.87 38.12
N ALA A 228 10.46 -30.66 38.76
CA ALA A 228 10.91 -31.95 38.24
C ALA A 228 9.97 -33.10 38.62
N GLU A 229 9.26 -33.00 39.75
CA GLU A 229 8.28 -34.01 40.16
C GLU A 229 6.97 -33.95 39.35
N MET A 230 6.70 -32.82 38.67
CA MET A 230 5.56 -32.67 37.76
C MET A 230 5.78 -33.19 36.33
N ILE A 231 6.99 -33.65 35.99
CA ILE A 231 7.22 -34.34 34.70
C ILE A 231 6.99 -35.84 34.88
N SER A 232 5.79 -36.18 35.36
CA SER A 232 5.18 -37.47 35.07
C SER A 232 5.04 -37.56 33.54
N SER A 233 5.56 -38.64 32.97
CA SER A 233 5.76 -38.90 31.54
C SER A 233 4.48 -38.91 30.69
N LYS A 234 3.80 -37.77 30.56
CA LYS A 234 2.69 -37.58 29.62
C LYS A 234 3.04 -36.47 28.64
N GLN A 235 3.66 -36.91 27.55
CA GLN A 235 3.95 -36.15 26.35
C GLN A 235 2.69 -35.42 25.83
N THR A 236 2.48 -34.18 26.23
CA THR A 236 1.51 -33.26 25.66
C THR A 236 2.18 -32.47 24.55
N ARG A 237 1.95 -32.95 23.33
CA ARG A 237 2.31 -32.26 22.10
C ARG A 237 1.43 -31.00 22.01
N THR A 238 2.01 -29.83 22.16
CA THR A 238 1.36 -28.53 21.98
C THR A 238 0.83 -28.43 20.54
N ARG A 239 -0.50 -28.47 20.41
CA ARG A 239 -1.23 -27.97 19.24
C ARG A 239 -1.93 -26.67 19.66
N PRO A 240 -1.93 -25.63 18.81
CA PRO A 240 -2.58 -24.37 19.14
C PRO A 240 -4.09 -24.60 19.28
N THR A 241 -4.66 -23.94 20.28
CA THR A 241 -6.06 -23.96 20.66
C THR A 241 -6.97 -23.59 19.49
N ASN A 242 -7.80 -24.54 19.03
CA ASN A 242 -9.04 -24.22 18.33
C ASN A 242 -10.18 -24.47 19.31
N ASP A 243 -10.87 -23.38 19.63
CA ASP A 243 -11.99 -23.23 20.54
C ASP A 243 -13.28 -23.81 19.94
N ASP A 244 -13.22 -25.07 19.46
CA ASP A 244 -14.34 -25.83 18.88
C ASP A 244 -14.13 -27.34 19.13
N SER A 245 -13.66 -27.70 20.33
CA SER A 245 -13.31 -29.07 20.71
C SER A 245 -14.47 -29.89 21.28
N GLU A 246 -15.72 -29.53 21.03
CA GLU A 246 -16.87 -30.39 21.35
C GLU A 246 -17.18 -31.31 20.16
N GLY A 247 -16.82 -32.59 20.28
CA GLY A 247 -17.19 -33.63 19.30
C GLY A 247 -16.09 -34.07 18.33
N VAL A 248 -14.82 -33.74 18.60
CA VAL A 248 -13.67 -34.23 17.82
C VAL A 248 -13.26 -35.62 18.31
N ILE A 249 -13.36 -36.63 17.45
CA ILE A 249 -12.95 -38.01 17.73
C ILE A 249 -11.71 -38.34 16.90
N LEU A 250 -10.68 -38.90 17.54
CA LEU A 250 -9.43 -39.32 16.89
C LEU A 250 -9.49 -40.81 16.53
N GLU A 251 -8.94 -41.18 15.37
CA GLU A 251 -8.80 -42.57 14.92
C GLU A 251 -8.02 -43.43 15.92
N SER A 252 -6.93 -42.90 16.47
CA SER A 252 -6.15 -43.58 17.51
C SER A 252 -6.93 -43.88 18.79
N THR A 253 -7.95 -43.09 19.11
CA THR A 253 -8.83 -43.31 20.25
C THR A 253 -9.81 -44.43 19.95
N VAL A 254 -10.39 -44.46 18.76
CA VAL A 254 -11.30 -45.54 18.32
C VAL A 254 -10.57 -46.88 18.20
N GLN A 255 -9.34 -46.89 17.68
CA GLN A 255 -8.53 -48.11 17.56
C GLN A 255 -8.17 -48.72 18.93
N LYS A 256 -8.13 -47.90 19.99
CA LYS A 256 -7.84 -48.35 21.37
C LYS A 256 -9.08 -48.80 22.13
N MET A 257 -10.29 -48.55 21.62
CA MET A 257 -11.53 -48.97 22.27
C MET A 257 -11.72 -50.49 22.14
N SER A 258 -12.26 -51.11 23.18
CA SER A 258 -12.72 -52.50 23.10
C SER A 258 -13.99 -52.60 22.24
N MET A 259 -14.34 -53.80 21.78
CA MET A 259 -15.56 -54.04 20.98
C MET A 259 -16.83 -53.52 21.67
N ASP A 260 -16.94 -53.70 22.99
CA ASP A 260 -18.10 -53.22 23.77
C ASP A 260 -18.14 -51.70 23.89
N GLN A 261 -16.98 -51.04 23.95
CA GLN A 261 -16.87 -49.58 23.99
C GLN A 261 -17.15 -48.96 22.62
N TYR A 262 -16.69 -49.62 21.56
CA TYR A 262 -17.00 -49.23 20.19
C TYR A 262 -18.51 -49.29 19.93
N ALA A 263 -19.17 -50.39 20.31
CA ALA A 263 -20.62 -50.54 20.14
C ALA A 263 -21.42 -49.43 20.84
N LYS A 264 -21.00 -49.02 22.05
CA LYS A 264 -21.64 -47.93 22.81
C LYS A 264 -21.42 -46.56 22.19
N ASN A 265 -20.24 -46.32 21.62
CA ASN A 265 -19.88 -45.05 21.02
C ASN A 265 -20.10 -45.01 19.49
N GLN A 266 -20.69 -46.06 18.92
CA GLN A 266 -20.79 -46.25 17.47
C GLN A 266 -21.54 -45.09 16.82
N GLU A 267 -22.63 -44.63 17.43
CA GLU A 267 -23.44 -43.52 16.90
C GLU A 267 -22.63 -42.21 16.87
N ALA A 268 -21.90 -41.89 17.95
CA ALA A 268 -21.05 -40.71 18.02
C ALA A 268 -19.87 -40.77 17.05
N ILE A 269 -19.28 -41.95 16.84
CA ILE A 269 -18.18 -42.15 15.87
C ILE A 269 -18.68 -41.96 14.44
N MET A 270 -19.86 -42.51 14.11
CA MET A 270 -20.48 -42.34 12.79
C MET A 270 -20.91 -40.90 12.54
N GLU A 271 -21.44 -40.23 13.56
CA GLU A 271 -21.81 -38.82 13.49
C GLU A 271 -20.59 -37.92 13.29
N ALA A 272 -19.48 -38.18 13.99
CA ALA A 272 -18.22 -37.45 13.80
C ALA A 272 -17.61 -37.67 12.41
N MET A 273 -17.73 -38.88 11.85
CA MET A 273 -17.33 -39.15 10.46
C MET A 273 -18.21 -38.39 9.46
N ASN A 274 -19.53 -38.33 9.68
CA ASN A 274 -20.46 -37.60 8.82
C ASN A 274 -20.28 -36.07 8.90
N LYS A 275 -20.00 -35.54 10.10
CA LYS A 275 -19.78 -34.11 10.35
C LYS A 275 -18.39 -33.63 9.98
N GLY A 276 -17.46 -34.54 9.66
CA GLY A 276 -16.07 -34.22 9.33
C GLY A 276 -15.22 -33.80 10.53
N THR A 277 -15.68 -34.04 11.76
CA THR A 277 -14.92 -33.80 13.00
C THR A 277 -14.09 -35.02 13.43
N PHE A 278 -14.13 -36.11 12.65
CA PHE A 278 -13.27 -37.27 12.85
C PHE A 278 -11.87 -37.03 12.26
N ILE A 279 -10.85 -37.10 13.12
CA ILE A 279 -9.46 -36.88 12.73
C ILE A 279 -8.76 -38.23 12.51
N TYR A 280 -8.37 -38.48 11.27
CA TYR A 280 -7.55 -39.62 10.85
C TYR A 280 -6.07 -39.38 11.18
N ASP A 281 -5.69 -39.55 12.43
CA ASP A 281 -4.32 -39.30 12.90
C ASP A 281 -3.35 -40.46 12.60
N ILE A 282 -3.86 -41.67 12.34
CA ILE A 282 -3.04 -42.86 12.04
C ILE A 282 -2.96 -43.11 10.53
N SER A 283 -4.10 -43.05 9.83
CA SER A 283 -4.16 -43.29 8.38
C SER A 283 -4.00 -42.02 7.54
N GLY A 284 -4.23 -40.83 8.12
CA GLY A 284 -4.13 -39.55 7.43
C GLY A 284 -2.72 -38.93 7.37
N SER A 285 -1.72 -39.51 8.04
CA SER A 285 -0.33 -39.02 8.03
C SER A 285 0.38 -39.13 6.66
N ALA A 286 -0.29 -39.61 5.62
CA ALA A 286 0.27 -39.83 4.29
C ALA A 286 -0.36 -38.96 3.17
N ARG A 287 -1.01 -37.84 3.51
CA ARG A 287 -1.49 -36.85 2.53
C ARG A 287 -1.04 -35.45 2.87
#